data_AF-A0A2M7JV16-F1
#
_entry.id   AF-A0A2M7JV16-F1
#
_cell.length_a   1.000
_cell.length_b   1.000
_cell.length_c   1.000
_cell.angle_alpha   90.00
_cell.angle_beta   90.00
_cell.angle_gamma   90.00
#
_symmetry.space_group_name_H-M   'P 1'
#
loop_
_entity.id
_entity.type
_entity.pdbx_description
1 polymer ?
#
loop_
_entity_poly.entity_id
_entity_poly.type
_entity_poly.pdbx_seq_one_letter_code
_entity_poly.pdbx_strand_id
1 'polypeptide(L)' 'IKMMGRKDLPGRPIVYGTTKPFLELFGLNTISDLPTLKEIQPPPALEELSPKEIFKDEILKTEAEGITPHQDLPLDKGEE' A
#
# COMPACT_ATOMS: atom_id res chain seq x y z
N ILE A 1 2.33 11.42 -17.66
CA ILE A 1 1.83 10.18 -18.32
C ILE A 1 0.74 10.58 -19.30
N LYS A 2 0.60 9.92 -20.45
CA LYS A 2 -0.44 10.22 -21.46
C LYS A 2 -0.99 8.96 -22.13
N MET A 3 -2.19 9.07 -22.70
CA MET A 3 -2.72 8.04 -23.62
C MET A 3 -2.00 8.13 -24.97
N MET A 4 -1.54 7.00 -25.48
CA MET A 4 -0.83 6.87 -26.75
C MET A 4 -1.68 6.28 -27.87
N GLY A 5 -2.86 5.76 -27.55
CA GLY A 5 -3.82 5.21 -28.50
C GLY A 5 -4.50 3.96 -27.97
N ARG A 6 -5.04 3.14 -28.87
CA ARG A 6 -5.60 1.83 -28.56
C ARG A 6 -4.88 0.76 -29.38
N LYS A 7 -4.58 -0.37 -28.76
CA LYS A 7 -3.94 -1.50 -29.45
C LYS A 7 -4.97 -2.27 -30.27
N ASP A 8 -4.59 -2.76 -31.45
CA ASP A 8 -5.47 -3.58 -32.31
C ASP A 8 -5.48 -5.05 -31.83
N LEU A 9 -5.99 -5.25 -30.62
CA LEU A 9 -6.25 -6.53 -29.99
C LEU A 9 -7.72 -6.58 -29.56
N PRO A 10 -8.29 -7.78 -29.31
CA PRO A 10 -9.64 -7.91 -28.76
C PRO A 10 -9.83 -7.01 -27.52
N GLY A 11 -10.91 -6.25 -27.48
CA GLY A 11 -11.17 -5.26 -26.43
C GLY A 11 -10.48 -3.90 -26.61
N ARG A 12 -9.64 -3.73 -27.65
CA ARG A 12 -8.96 -2.47 -28.02
C ARG A 12 -8.41 -1.68 -26.82
N PRO A 13 -7.53 -2.28 -25.99
CA PRO A 13 -7.10 -1.67 -24.75
C PRO A 13 -6.34 -0.35 -24.99
N ILE A 14 -6.50 0.59 -24.06
CA ILE A 14 -5.82 1.89 -24.09
C ILE A 14 -4.34 1.68 -23.76
N VAL A 15 -3.47 2.23 -24.60
CA VAL A 15 -2.01 2.23 -24.42
C VAL A 15 -1.61 3.52 -23.73
N TYR A 16 -0.83 3.41 -22.66
CA TYR A 16 -0.26 4.55 -21.96
C TYR A 16 1.23 4.67 -22.24
N GLY A 17 1.74 5.90 -22.16
CA GLY A 17 3.17 6.19 -22.32
C GLY A 17 3.63 7.31 -21.40
N THR A 18 4.95 7.41 -21.26
CA THR A 18 5.60 8.50 -20.53
C THR A 18 5.56 9.80 -21.34
N THR A 19 5.88 10.90 -20.68
CA THR A 19 5.80 12.27 -21.21
C THR A 19 7.10 13.00 -20.93
N LYS A 20 7.40 14.10 -21.64
CA LYS A 20 8.59 14.92 -21.33
C LYS A 20 8.67 15.35 -19.86
N PRO A 21 7.58 15.83 -19.21
CA PRO A 21 7.62 16.15 -17.78
C PRO A 21 7.91 14.96 -16.87
N PHE A 22 7.60 13.73 -17.31
CA PHE A 22 7.97 12.54 -16.55
C PHE A 22 9.48 12.33 -16.64
N LEU A 23 10.07 12.43 -17.83
CA LEU A 23 11.51 12.28 -17.99
C LEU A 23 12.27 13.35 -17.20
N GLU A 24 11.81 14.61 -17.25
CA GLU A 24 12.35 15.72 -16.47
C GLU A 24 12.30 15.46 -14.96
N LEU A 25 11.18 14.93 -14.45
CA LEU A 25 11.03 14.58 -13.03
C LEU A 25 12.06 13.53 -12.56
N PHE A 26 12.38 12.56 -13.42
CA PHE A 26 13.37 11.52 -13.13
C PHE A 26 14.79 11.90 -13.56
N GLY A 27 15.01 13.12 -14.06
CA GLY A 27 16.31 13.58 -14.54
C GLY A 27 16.83 12.83 -15.78
N LEU A 28 15.93 12.28 -16.59
CA LEU A 28 16.25 11.50 -17.80
C LEU A 28 16.14 12.39 -19.05
N ASN A 29 17.06 12.23 -19.99
CA ASN A 29 16.96 12.89 -21.29
C ASN A 29 16.11 12.06 -22.27
N THR A 30 16.25 10.73 -22.19
CA THR A 30 15.56 9.79 -23.06
C THR A 30 15.03 8.59 -22.28
N ILE A 31 14.13 7.82 -22.90
CA ILE A 31 13.60 6.58 -22.30
C ILE A 31 14.67 5.49 -22.17
N SER A 32 15.72 5.55 -22.99
CA SER A 32 16.81 4.58 -23.02
C SER A 32 17.77 4.74 -21.85
N ASP A 33 17.72 5.89 -21.16
CA ASP A 33 18.55 6.19 -20.00
C ASP A 33 18.01 5.55 -18.70
N LEU A 34 16.89 4.81 -18.77
CA LEU A 34 16.34 4.09 -17.62
C LEU A 34 17.30 2.99 -17.15
N PRO A 35 17.49 2.81 -15.83
CA PRO A 35 18.28 1.72 -15.30
C PRO A 35 17.69 0.38 -15.72
N THR A 36 18.56 -0.59 -15.99
CA THR A 36 18.12 -1.94 -16.34
C THR A 36 17.54 -2.63 -15.12
N LEU A 37 16.65 -3.61 -15.32
CA LEU A 37 16.05 -4.39 -14.22
C LEU A 37 17.08 -5.04 -13.29
N LYS A 38 18.29 -5.34 -13.78
CA LYS A 38 19.37 -5.94 -12.97
C LYS A 38 20.03 -4.92 -12.04
N GLU A 39 19.99 -3.64 -12.38
CA GLU A 39 20.60 -2.53 -11.63
C GLU A 39 19.61 -1.93 -10.62
N ILE A 40 18.31 -2.22 -10.78
CA ILE A 40 17.29 -1.85 -9.80
C ILE A 40 17.55 -2.69 -8.56
N GLN A 41 18.21 -2.08 -7.58
CA GLN A 41 18.27 -2.65 -6.24
C GLN A 41 16.85 -2.62 -5.65
N PRO A 42 16.40 -3.70 -4.98
CA PRO A 42 15.20 -3.60 -4.19
C PRO A 42 15.37 -2.43 -3.23
N PRO A 43 14.31 -1.66 -2.95
CA PRO A 43 14.39 -0.68 -1.88
C PRO A 43 14.98 -1.39 -0.65
N PRO A 44 15.87 -0.73 0.12
CA PRO A 44 16.32 -1.29 1.39
C PRO A 44 15.04 -1.71 2.10
N ALA A 45 14.97 -3.00 2.47
CA ALA A 45 13.77 -3.59 3.04
C ALA A 45 13.21 -2.55 4.00
N LEU A 46 12.06 -1.95 3.66
CA LEU A 46 11.26 -1.28 4.67
C LEU A 46 11.22 -2.32 5.76
N GLU A 47 11.80 -2.05 6.94
CA GLU A 47 11.82 -3.00 8.05
C GLU A 47 10.47 -3.70 7.97
N GLU A 48 10.48 -4.98 7.57
CA GLU A 48 9.28 -5.77 7.58
C GLU A 48 8.99 -5.82 9.06
N LEU A 49 8.21 -4.85 9.55
CA LEU A 49 7.51 -4.96 10.81
C LEU A 49 6.75 -6.25 10.60
N SER A 50 7.32 -7.30 11.17
CA SER A 50 6.74 -8.61 11.04
C SER A 50 5.30 -8.42 11.51
N PRO A 51 4.27 -8.94 10.82
CA PRO A 51 2.90 -8.77 11.30
C PRO A 51 2.76 -9.15 12.79
N LYS A 52 3.64 -10.03 13.28
CA LYS A 52 3.80 -10.40 14.69
C LYS A 52 4.16 -9.26 15.64
N GLU A 53 4.93 -8.25 15.22
CA GLU A 53 5.25 -7.07 16.02
C GLU A 53 4.07 -6.10 16.08
N ILE A 54 3.34 -5.94 14.97
CA ILE A 54 2.11 -5.14 14.90
C ILE A 54 1.05 -5.65 15.89
N PHE A 55 0.85 -6.98 15.95
CA PHE A 55 -0.09 -7.59 16.89
C PHE A 55 0.37 -7.50 18.35
N LYS A 56 1.67 -7.41 18.61
CA LYS A 56 2.20 -7.36 19.98
C LYS A 56 1.96 -5.99 20.61
N ASP A 57 2.13 -4.94 19.82
CA ASP A 57 1.91 -3.56 20.27
C ASP A 57 0.43 -3.23 20.46
N GLU A 58 -0.48 -3.90 19.75
CA GLU A 58 -1.93 -3.74 19.93
C GLU A 58 -2.43 -4.42 21.21
N ILE A 59 -1.92 -5.62 21.53
CA ILE A 59 -2.28 -6.36 22.76
C ILE A 59 -1.72 -5.66 24.02
N LEU A 60 -0.49 -5.15 23.97
CA LEU A 60 0.13 -4.44 25.10
C LEU A 60 -0.54 -3.09 25.40
N LYS A 61 -1.11 -2.43 24.39
CA LYS A 61 -1.85 -1.16 24.58
C LYS A 61 -3.23 -1.37 25.19
N THR A 62 -3.92 -2.46 24.85
CA THR A 62 -5.22 -2.81 25.46
C THR A 62 -5.12 -3.14 26.95
N GLU A 63 -3.97 -3.57 27.45
CA GLU A 63 -3.77 -3.86 28.87
C GLU A 63 -3.42 -2.61 29.71
N ALA A 64 -2.90 -1.54 29.08
CA ALA A 64 -2.41 -0.35 29.78
C ALA A 64 -3.45 0.77 29.92
N GLU A 65 -4.45 0.84 29.03
CA GLU A 65 -5.57 1.76 29.16
C GLU A 65 -6.85 0.96 29.40
N GLY A 66 -7.27 0.89 30.67
CA GLY A 66 -8.50 0.25 31.12
C GLY A 66 -9.76 0.92 30.58
N ILE A 67 -9.97 0.83 29.27
CA ILE A 67 -11.22 1.13 28.60
C ILE A 67 -11.87 -0.21 28.36
N THR A 68 -12.77 -0.57 29.28
CA THR A 68 -13.73 -1.65 29.08
C THR A 68 -14.31 -1.56 27.67
N PRO A 69 -14.30 -2.63 26.85
CA PRO A 69 -15.26 -2.71 25.75
C PRO A 69 -16.62 -2.44 26.39
N HIS A 70 -17.42 -1.55 25.80
CA HIS A 70 -18.81 -1.32 26.21
C HIS A 70 -19.57 -2.64 26.04
N GLN A 71 -19.46 -3.51 27.04
CA GLN A 71 -20.34 -4.63 27.31
C GLN A 71 -21.22 -4.12 28.43
N ASP A 72 -22.39 -3.61 28.02
CA ASP A 72 -23.48 -3.32 28.92
C ASP A 72 -23.65 -4.52 29.87
N LEU A 73 -23.44 -4.28 31.18
CA LEU A 73 -23.50 -5.31 32.20
C LEU A 73 -24.93 -5.87 32.32
N PRO A 74 -25.08 -7.17 32.64
CA PRO A 74 -26.33 -7.90 32.58
C PRO A 74 -27.17 -7.67 33.84
N LEU A 75 -28.48 -7.67 33.71
CA LEU A 75 -29.40 -7.87 34.84
C LEU A 75 -30.52 -8.82 34.42
N ASP A 76 -30.24 -10.11 34.54
CA ASP A 76 -31.27 -11.07 34.91
C ASP A 76 -31.82 -10.65 36.27
N LYS A 77 -33.03 -10.11 36.29
CA LYS A 77 -33.90 -10.14 37.46
C LYS A 77 -35.08 -11.01 37.07
N GLY A 78 -35.05 -12.26 37.51
CA GLY A 78 -36.26 -13.05 37.61
C GLY A 78 -37.26 -12.36 38.53
N GLU A 79 -38.54 -12.47 38.18
CA GLU A 79 -39.67 -12.73 39.08
C GLU A 79 -40.97 -12.84 38.25
N GLU A 80 -41.70 -13.94 38.51
CA GLU A 80 -43.00 -14.44 37.99
C GLU A 80 -43.17 -14.88 36.52
#